data_AF-A0AA46AJZ3-F1
#
_entry.id   AF-A0AA46AJZ3-F1
#
_cell.length_a   1.000
_cell.length_b   1.000
_cell.length_c   1.000
_cell.angle_alpha   90.00
_cell.angle_beta   90.00
_cell.angle_gamma   90.00
#
_symmetry.space_group_name_H-M   'P 1'
#
loop_
_entity.id
_entity.type
_entity.pdbx_description
1 polymer ?
#
loop_
_entity_poly.entity_id
_entity_poly.type
_entity_poly.pdbx_seq_one_letter_code
_entity_poly.pdbx_strand_id
1 'polypeptide(L)'
;MMETLRDKLESLFEVKQTKYTGKRIALTFILIVLAAFSLPMYFRYEAWVHDTYAAEYHEVKQWVVAYGQDHGTYPLSGQMKLDEEKDLAAFFSENHLNPDRQLYYLDMTAFPKADNLKYTYVFDPDHRALFTTEYIIYDMKRMHLPGR
;
A
#
# COMPACT_ATOMS: atom_id res chain seq x y z
N MET A 1 -1.75 54.00 27.41
CA MET A 1 -1.68 52.51 27.52
C MET A 1 -2.87 51.84 26.82
N MET A 2 -4.08 52.42 26.89
CA MET A 2 -5.26 51.92 26.15
C MET A 2 -5.20 52.19 24.64
N GLU A 3 -4.58 53.31 24.22
CA GLU A 3 -4.35 53.64 22.81
C GLU A 3 -3.41 52.65 22.10
N THR A 4 -2.38 52.17 22.80
CA THR A 4 -1.38 51.24 22.24
C THR A 4 -1.95 49.84 21.97
N LEU A 5 -2.98 49.44 22.71
CA LEU A 5 -3.73 48.19 22.49
C LEU A 5 -4.73 48.34 21.34
N ARG A 6 -5.35 49.52 21.22
CA ARG A 6 -6.27 49.83 20.13
C ARG A 6 -5.56 49.89 18.78
N ASP A 7 -4.37 50.49 18.71
CA ASP A 7 -3.55 50.54 17.50
C ASP A 7 -3.09 49.15 17.04
N LYS A 8 -2.80 48.23 17.97
CA LYS A 8 -2.45 46.84 17.64
C LYS A 8 -3.64 46.02 17.16
N LEU A 9 -4.84 46.31 17.66
CA LEU A 9 -6.08 45.70 17.17
C LEU A 9 -6.46 46.26 15.79
N GLU A 10 -6.32 47.57 15.57
CA GLU A 10 -6.51 48.17 14.25
C GLU A 10 -5.48 47.63 13.23
N SER A 11 -4.22 47.34 13.64
CA SER A 11 -3.24 46.69 12.75
C SER A 11 -3.54 45.22 12.43
N LEU A 12 -4.38 44.54 13.22
CA LEU A 12 -4.85 43.18 12.93
C LEU A 12 -5.96 43.17 11.88
N PHE A 13 -6.71 44.28 11.74
CA PHE A 13 -7.78 44.45 10.76
C PHE A 13 -7.39 45.32 9.56
N GLU A 14 -6.25 46.02 9.60
CA GLU A 14 -5.63 46.59 8.42
C GLU A 14 -5.11 45.47 7.52
N VAL A 15 -5.86 45.16 6.45
CA VAL A 15 -5.32 44.49 5.27
C VAL A 15 -4.38 45.48 4.58
N LYS A 16 -3.21 45.74 5.18
CA LYS A 16 -2.12 46.44 4.50
C LYS A 16 -1.73 45.57 3.33
N GLN A 17 -1.88 46.10 2.13
CA GLN A 17 -1.36 45.51 0.91
C GLN A 17 0.16 45.41 1.07
N THR A 18 0.62 44.28 1.59
CA THR A 18 2.05 44.00 1.74
C THR A 18 2.57 43.90 0.32
N LYS A 19 3.32 44.91 -0.13
CA LYS A 19 3.98 44.91 -1.44
C LYS A 19 4.56 43.52 -1.67
N TYR A 20 4.17 42.86 -2.77
CA TYR A 20 4.70 41.57 -3.14
C TYR A 20 6.23 41.66 -3.21
N THR A 21 6.91 41.27 -2.14
CA THR A 21 8.37 41.25 -2.08
C THR A 21 8.88 40.09 -2.92
N GLY A 22 9.99 40.28 -3.65
CA GLY A 22 10.59 39.22 -4.49
C GLY A 22 10.81 37.88 -3.76
N LYS A 23 11.06 37.92 -2.44
CA LYS A 23 11.14 36.72 -1.58
C LYS A 23 9.84 35.91 -1.52
N ARG A 24 8.67 36.57 -1.47
CA ARG A 24 7.36 35.91 -1.48
C ARG A 24 7.09 35.24 -2.83
N ILE A 25 7.45 35.92 -3.93
CA ILE A 25 7.32 35.37 -5.29
C ILE A 25 8.22 34.14 -5.45
N ALA A 26 9.47 34.21 -4.98
CA ALA A 26 10.39 33.07 -5.01
C ALA A 26 9.88 31.88 -4.19
N LEU A 27 9.35 32.12 -2.99
CA LEU A 27 8.77 31.06 -2.15
C LEU A 27 7.55 30.43 -2.82
N THR A 28 6.62 31.24 -3.36
CA THR A 28 5.46 30.74 -4.08
C THR A 28 5.87 29.92 -5.31
N PHE A 29 6.89 30.35 -6.04
CA PHE A 29 7.43 29.60 -7.17
C PHE A 29 7.99 28.24 -6.75
N ILE A 30 8.77 28.18 -5.66
CA ILE A 30 9.27 26.90 -5.12
C ILE A 30 8.11 25.99 -4.74
N LEU A 31 7.06 26.50 -4.08
CA LEU A 31 5.89 25.70 -3.71
C LEU A 31 5.15 25.16 -4.93
N ILE A 32 5.00 25.96 -6.00
CA ILE A 32 4.40 25.50 -7.25
C ILE A 32 5.23 24.39 -7.89
N VAL A 33 6.56 24.55 -7.92
CA VAL A 33 7.48 23.54 -8.43
C VAL A 33 7.35 22.25 -7.61
N LEU A 34 7.41 22.33 -6.28
CA LEU A 34 7.27 21.17 -5.40
C LEU A 34 5.90 20.47 -5.59
N ALA A 35 4.81 21.23 -5.68
CA ALA A 35 3.49 20.68 -5.95
C ALA A 35 3.43 19.99 -7.32
N ALA A 36 3.97 20.60 -8.37
CA ALA A 36 4.01 20.04 -9.71
C ALA A 36 4.82 18.73 -9.78
N PHE A 37 5.91 18.61 -9.03
CA PHE A 37 6.74 17.40 -8.99
C PHE A 37 6.28 16.35 -7.96
N SER A 38 5.46 16.73 -6.98
CA SER A 38 5.01 15.82 -5.92
C SER A 38 4.23 14.62 -6.45
N LEU A 39 3.23 14.86 -7.30
CA LEU A 39 2.37 13.83 -7.90
C LEU A 39 3.17 12.86 -8.79
N PRO A 40 3.98 13.33 -9.77
CA PRO A 40 4.81 12.43 -10.57
C PRO A 40 5.80 11.59 -9.75
N MET A 41 6.41 12.18 -8.71
CA MET A 41 7.29 11.41 -7.81
C MET A 41 6.51 10.35 -7.02
N TYR A 42 5.34 10.72 -6.50
CA TYR A 42 4.47 9.79 -5.79
C TYR A 42 4.08 8.60 -6.66
N PHE A 43 3.60 8.84 -7.89
CA PHE A 43 3.23 7.75 -8.81
C PHE A 43 4.41 6.88 -9.21
N ARG A 44 5.60 7.46 -9.41
CA ARG A 44 6.81 6.68 -9.67
C ARG A 44 7.20 5.81 -8.49
N TYR A 45 7.09 6.33 -7.27
CA TYR A 45 7.34 5.57 -6.07
C TYR A 45 6.34 4.41 -5.93
N GLU A 46 5.04 4.66 -6.11
CA GLU A 46 4.03 3.60 -6.09
C GLU A 46 4.24 2.54 -7.18
N ALA A 47 4.65 2.94 -8.38
CA ALA A 47 4.99 2.02 -9.45
C ALA A 47 6.18 1.12 -9.06
N TRP A 48 7.25 1.72 -8.50
CA TRP A 48 8.42 0.96 -8.05
C TRP A 48 8.10 -0.03 -6.93
N VAL A 49 7.31 0.38 -5.93
CA VAL A 49 6.87 -0.51 -4.85
C VAL A 49 6.06 -1.67 -5.40
N HIS A 50 5.14 -1.38 -6.33
CA HIS A 50 4.33 -2.42 -6.97
C HIS A 50 5.16 -3.40 -7.79
N ASP A 51 6.10 -2.92 -8.59
CA ASP A 51 6.89 -3.79 -9.46
C ASP A 51 7.80 -4.70 -8.62
N THR A 52 8.34 -4.17 -7.52
CA THR A 52 9.11 -4.95 -6.55
C THR A 52 8.23 -6.04 -5.92
N TYR A 53 7.03 -5.67 -5.46
CA TYR A 53 6.07 -6.62 -4.92
C TYR A 53 5.66 -7.69 -5.96
N ALA A 54 5.35 -7.28 -7.19
CA ALA A 54 4.89 -8.18 -8.25
C ALA A 54 5.97 -9.19 -8.63
N ALA A 55 7.24 -8.78 -8.62
CA ALA A 55 8.37 -9.67 -8.82
C ALA A 55 8.47 -10.72 -7.69
N GLU A 56 8.41 -10.28 -6.42
CA GLU A 56 8.44 -11.17 -5.24
C GLU A 56 7.27 -12.16 -5.26
N TYR A 57 6.05 -11.67 -5.53
CA TYR A 57 4.86 -12.51 -5.67
C TYR A 57 4.98 -13.54 -6.79
N HIS A 58 5.54 -13.14 -7.94
CA HIS A 58 5.73 -14.06 -9.06
C HIS A 58 6.74 -15.16 -8.72
N GLU A 59 7.83 -14.81 -8.03
CA GLU A 59 8.83 -15.76 -7.56
C GLU A 59 8.22 -16.79 -6.59
N VAL A 60 7.49 -16.33 -5.57
CA VAL A 60 6.82 -17.25 -4.63
C VAL A 60 5.79 -18.13 -5.33
N LYS A 61 5.03 -17.58 -6.28
CA LYS A 61 4.08 -18.36 -7.08
C LYS A 61 4.79 -19.48 -7.85
N GLN A 62 5.96 -19.20 -8.44
CA GLN A 62 6.75 -20.24 -9.12
C GLN A 62 7.19 -21.33 -8.16
N TRP A 63 7.64 -20.96 -6.95
CA TRP A 63 8.04 -21.94 -5.92
C TRP A 63 6.88 -22.83 -5.47
N VAL A 64 5.72 -22.25 -5.22
CA VAL A 64 4.51 -23.00 -4.79
C VAL A 64 4.07 -23.97 -5.89
N VAL A 65 4.06 -23.52 -7.15
CA VAL A 65 3.70 -24.36 -8.29
C VAL A 65 4.71 -25.49 -8.47
N ALA A 66 6.01 -25.20 -8.42
CA ALA A 66 7.06 -26.20 -8.54
C ALA A 66 6.97 -27.24 -7.41
N TYR A 67 6.82 -26.79 -6.16
CA TYR A 67 6.65 -27.68 -5.02
C TYR A 67 5.45 -28.62 -5.18
N GLY A 68 4.31 -28.08 -5.61
CA GLY A 68 3.11 -28.86 -5.88
C GLY A 68 3.28 -29.90 -7.01
N GLN A 69 4.08 -29.58 -8.03
CA GLN A 69 4.42 -30.51 -9.11
C GLN A 69 5.35 -31.63 -8.63
N ASP A 70 6.33 -31.29 -7.80
CA ASP A 70 7.37 -32.22 -7.34
C ASP A 70 6.87 -33.17 -6.23
N HIS A 71 6.06 -32.66 -5.30
CA HIS A 71 5.63 -33.41 -4.10
C HIS A 71 4.18 -33.88 -4.17
N GLY A 72 3.42 -33.47 -5.20
CA GLY A 72 1.99 -33.78 -5.35
C GLY A 72 1.08 -33.12 -4.30
N THR A 73 1.64 -32.29 -3.41
CA THR A 73 0.97 -31.59 -2.32
C THR A 73 1.57 -30.18 -2.18
N TYR A 74 0.84 -29.25 -1.55
CA TYR A 74 1.31 -27.88 -1.30
C TYR A 74 1.86 -27.76 0.12
N PRO A 75 2.88 -26.91 0.37
CA PRO A 75 3.43 -26.71 1.70
C PRO A 75 2.52 -25.74 2.47
N LEU A 76 1.53 -26.31 3.14
CA LEU A 76 0.54 -25.57 3.92
C LEU A 76 0.86 -25.69 5.41
N SER A 77 0.73 -24.58 6.14
CA SER A 77 0.87 -24.56 7.59
C SER A 77 -0.50 -24.55 8.29
N GLY A 78 -0.88 -23.45 8.92
CA GLY A 78 -2.17 -23.27 9.58
C GLY A 78 -3.29 -22.87 8.62
N GLN A 79 -4.51 -23.30 8.92
CA GLN A 79 -5.70 -22.74 8.28
C GLN A 79 -5.84 -21.28 8.68
N MET A 80 -6.04 -20.44 7.67
CA MET A 80 -6.24 -19.01 7.82
C MET A 80 -7.73 -18.71 7.96
N LYS A 81 -8.07 -17.84 8.90
CA LYS A 81 -9.43 -17.36 9.07
C LYS A 81 -9.54 -16.00 8.42
N LEU A 82 -10.36 -15.92 7.37
CA LEU A 82 -10.53 -14.69 6.60
C LEU A 82 -10.96 -13.52 7.48
N ASP A 83 -11.84 -13.76 8.47
CA ASP A 83 -12.33 -12.73 9.39
C ASP A 83 -11.25 -12.08 10.28
N GLU A 84 -10.13 -12.78 10.53
CA GLU A 84 -9.01 -12.26 11.32
C GLU A 84 -8.09 -11.36 10.47
N GLU A 85 -8.21 -11.42 9.14
CA GLU A 85 -7.36 -10.74 8.16
C GLU A 85 -8.17 -9.66 7.45
N LYS A 86 -8.31 -8.52 8.12
CA LYS A 86 -9.15 -7.38 7.71
C LYS A 86 -9.01 -7.03 6.22
N ASP A 87 -7.77 -7.00 5.74
CA ASP A 87 -7.47 -6.56 4.39
C ASP A 87 -7.87 -7.61 3.34
N LEU A 88 -7.56 -8.89 3.57
CA LEU A 88 -8.03 -9.96 2.70
C LEU A 88 -9.55 -10.11 2.72
N ALA A 89 -10.18 -9.96 3.89
CA ALA A 89 -11.64 -10.00 4.02
C ALA A 89 -12.31 -8.88 3.21
N ALA A 90 -11.80 -7.65 3.31
CA ALA A 90 -12.30 -6.52 2.53
C ALA A 90 -12.16 -6.80 1.03
N PHE A 91 -11.00 -7.30 0.60
CA PHE A 91 -10.77 -7.66 -0.80
C PHE A 91 -11.74 -8.74 -1.31
N PHE A 92 -11.99 -9.80 -0.51
CA PHE A 92 -12.97 -10.83 -0.85
C PHE A 92 -14.37 -10.26 -1.01
N SER A 93 -14.78 -9.37 -0.09
CA SER A 93 -16.06 -8.68 -0.16
C SER A 93 -16.19 -7.78 -1.39
N GLU A 94 -15.18 -6.94 -1.66
CA GLU A 94 -15.16 -6.00 -2.79
C GLU A 94 -15.19 -6.69 -4.16
N ASN A 95 -14.58 -7.87 -4.25
CA ASN A 95 -14.52 -8.65 -5.49
C ASN A 95 -15.59 -9.74 -5.58
N HIS A 96 -16.55 -9.76 -4.63
CA HIS A 96 -17.61 -10.77 -4.56
C HIS A 96 -17.09 -12.21 -4.58
N LEU A 97 -15.96 -12.44 -3.92
CA LEU A 97 -15.39 -13.77 -3.72
C LEU A 97 -16.10 -14.47 -2.56
N ASN A 98 -16.16 -15.80 -2.61
CA ASN A 98 -16.74 -16.59 -1.54
C ASN A 98 -15.87 -16.45 -0.26
N PRO A 99 -16.42 -15.94 0.87
CA PRO A 99 -15.68 -15.80 2.12
C PRO A 99 -15.43 -17.15 2.82
N ASP A 100 -16.22 -18.17 2.54
CA ASP A 100 -16.13 -19.49 3.17
C ASP A 100 -15.05 -20.40 2.53
N ARG A 101 -14.11 -19.81 1.79
CA ARG A 101 -13.02 -20.57 1.15
C ARG A 101 -12.05 -21.10 2.17
N GLN A 102 -11.52 -22.29 1.91
CA GLN A 102 -10.47 -22.87 2.73
C GLN A 102 -9.12 -22.24 2.36
N LEU A 103 -8.72 -21.25 3.13
CA LEU A 103 -7.45 -20.56 2.97
C LEU A 103 -6.43 -21.09 3.97
N TYR A 104 -5.19 -21.22 3.54
CA TYR A 104 -4.09 -21.71 4.39
C TYR A 104 -2.87 -20.82 4.24
N TYR A 105 -2.16 -20.56 5.33
CA TYR A 105 -0.86 -19.92 5.25
C TYR A 105 0.15 -20.87 4.61
N LEU A 106 1.01 -20.35 3.73
CA LEU A 106 2.10 -21.15 3.18
C LEU A 106 3.16 -21.42 4.25
N ASP A 107 3.64 -22.66 4.29
CA ASP A 107 4.82 -23.00 5.08
C ASP A 107 6.07 -22.56 4.33
N MET A 108 6.58 -21.40 4.75
CA MET A 108 7.73 -20.77 4.11
C MET A 108 9.04 -21.53 4.37
N THR A 109 9.09 -22.44 5.35
CA THR A 109 10.29 -23.26 5.62
C THR A 109 10.61 -24.24 4.48
N ALA A 110 9.62 -24.53 3.63
CA ALA A 110 9.76 -25.40 2.47
C ALA A 110 10.44 -24.71 1.25
N PHE A 111 10.64 -23.39 1.28
CA PHE A 111 11.12 -22.63 0.12
C PHE A 111 12.54 -22.06 0.30
N PRO A 112 13.38 -22.13 -0.74
CA PRO A 112 14.70 -21.52 -0.70
C PRO A 112 14.58 -19.99 -0.67
N LYS A 113 15.33 -19.31 0.20
CA LYS A 113 15.35 -17.84 0.37
C LYS A 113 14.06 -17.22 0.94
N ALA A 114 13.21 -18.02 1.59
CA ALA A 114 12.04 -17.51 2.30
C ALA A 114 12.36 -16.42 3.34
N ASP A 115 13.56 -16.47 3.95
CA ASP A 115 14.02 -15.49 4.96
C ASP A 115 14.04 -14.04 4.47
N ASN A 116 14.05 -13.82 3.15
CA ASN A 116 14.11 -12.48 2.54
C ASN A 116 12.73 -11.97 2.09
N LEU A 117 11.68 -12.76 2.26
CA LEU A 117 10.33 -12.35 1.86
C LEU A 117 9.74 -11.41 2.89
N LYS A 118 9.10 -10.36 2.41
CA LYS A 118 8.54 -9.32 3.28
C LYS A 118 7.12 -9.66 3.71
N TYR A 119 6.37 -10.39 2.89
CA TYR A 119 4.94 -10.59 3.06
C TYR A 119 4.59 -11.99 3.52
N THR A 120 3.43 -12.11 4.17
CA THR A 120 2.83 -13.40 4.49
C THR A 120 1.93 -13.85 3.36
N TYR A 121 2.13 -15.09 2.91
CA TYR A 121 1.43 -15.65 1.76
C TYR A 121 0.37 -16.66 2.20
N VAL A 122 -0.76 -16.61 1.50
CA VAL A 122 -1.94 -17.44 1.75
C VAL A 122 -2.33 -18.14 0.47
N PHE A 123 -2.58 -19.43 0.53
CA PHE A 123 -2.92 -20.25 -0.60
C PHE A 123 -4.32 -20.85 -0.47
N ASP A 124 -5.05 -20.80 -1.57
CA ASP A 124 -6.35 -21.45 -1.79
C ASP A 124 -6.10 -22.71 -2.64
N PRO A 125 -6.02 -23.91 -2.02
CA PRO A 125 -5.73 -25.15 -2.73
C PRO A 125 -6.84 -25.56 -3.70
N ASP A 126 -8.10 -25.19 -3.42
CA ASP A 126 -9.26 -25.55 -4.23
C ASP A 126 -9.23 -24.79 -5.57
N HIS A 127 -8.87 -23.51 -5.55
CA HIS A 127 -8.82 -22.65 -6.74
C HIS A 127 -7.40 -22.42 -7.27
N ARG A 128 -6.39 -23.00 -6.62
CA ARG A 128 -4.96 -22.82 -6.92
C ARG A 128 -4.57 -21.35 -7.01
N ALA A 129 -5.10 -20.55 -6.10
CA ALA A 129 -4.87 -19.11 -6.04
C ALA A 129 -3.92 -18.78 -4.88
N LEU A 130 -2.99 -17.87 -5.15
CA LEU A 130 -2.07 -17.33 -4.16
C LEU A 130 -2.51 -15.91 -3.81
N PHE A 131 -2.47 -15.58 -2.53
CA PHE A 131 -2.79 -14.29 -1.96
C PHE A 131 -1.68 -13.88 -1.00
N THR A 132 -1.69 -12.62 -0.58
CA THR A 132 -0.94 -12.17 0.61
C THR A 132 -1.88 -11.45 1.54
N THR A 133 -1.49 -11.36 2.82
CA THR A 133 -2.27 -10.69 3.85
C THR A 133 -2.27 -9.17 3.70
N GLU A 134 -1.19 -8.59 3.16
CA GLU A 134 -0.98 -7.14 3.13
C GLU A 134 -1.19 -6.50 1.74
N TYR A 135 -1.07 -7.26 0.65
CA TYR A 135 -1.07 -6.68 -0.69
C TYR A 135 -1.63 -7.64 -1.75
N ILE A 136 -2.89 -7.48 -2.12
CA ILE A 136 -3.51 -8.44 -3.04
C ILE A 136 -3.39 -7.92 -4.48
N ILE A 137 -2.71 -8.70 -5.32
CA ILE A 137 -2.81 -8.57 -6.79
C ILE A 137 -3.73 -9.66 -7.28
N TYR A 138 -4.93 -9.27 -7.69
CA TYR A 138 -5.89 -10.17 -8.33
C TYR A 138 -6.33 -9.57 -9.65
N ASP A 139 -6.04 -10.25 -10.75
CA ASP A 139 -6.50 -9.87 -12.10
C ASP A 139 -6.31 -8.37 -12.41
N MET A 140 -5.11 -7.84 -12.10
CA MET A 140 -4.72 -6.43 -12.23
C MET A 140 -5.45 -5.42 -11.34
N LYS A 141 -6.35 -5.85 -10.46
CA LYS A 141 -6.96 -5.00 -9.42
C LYS A 141 -6.08 -5.02 -8.18
N ARG A 142 -5.68 -3.82 -7.76
CA ARG A 142 -4.95 -3.61 -6.51
C ARG A 142 -5.94 -3.47 -5.37
N MET A 143 -5.60 -4.07 -4.24
CA MET A 143 -6.09 -3.56 -2.98
C MET A 143 -5.47 -2.17 -2.74
N HIS A 144 -6.30 -1.12 -2.73
CA HIS A 144 -5.86 0.15 -2.18
C HIS A 144 -5.93 0.03 -0.67
N LEU A 145 -4.77 0.06 0.00
CA LEU A 145 -4.71 0.30 1.45
C LEU A 145 -5.36 1.66 1.72
N PRO A 146 -6.52 1.74 2.42
CA PRO A 146 -6.86 2.98 3.11
C PRO A 146 -5.88 3.11 4.27
N GLY A 147 -5.20 4.26 4.35
CA GLY A 147 -4.08 4.50 5.25
C GLY A 147 -4.24 3.98 6.69
N ARG A 148 -3.08 3.63 7.27
CA ARG A 148 -2.90 3.47 8.72
C ARG A 148 -3.35 4.72 9.47
#